data_AF-A0A5J4U8K9-F1
#
_entry.id   AF-A0A5J4U8K9-F1
#
_cell.length_a   1.000
_cell.length_b   1.000
_cell.length_c   1.000
_cell.angle_alpha   90.00
_cell.angle_beta   90.00
_cell.angle_gamma   90.00
#
_symmetry.space_group_name_H-M   'P 1'
#
loop_
_entity.id
_entity.type
_entity.pdbx_description
1 polymer ?
#
loop_
_entity_poly.entity_id
_entity_poly.type
_entity_poly.pdbx_seq_one_letter_code
_entity_poly.pdbx_strand_id
1 'polypeptide(L)'
;MSKRQAYINTVIFGASFFLIYTATETARNYLSVMFGRVGQYYQGSFSVVVGVMGIFAPFFLHFFRLKPSIHLSSILCLIYIGLIMGALFVWESVDKEYLPAGALIMGLFGAISYGIGTCIFYMAYSLFMDSITTPQTRGILVGIFFGIFNFCAPIGNLLAGLLNQTNLK
;
A
#
# COMPACT_ATOMS: atom_id res chain seq x y z
N MET A 1 21.92 -8.16 -18.48
CA MET A 1 20.48 -8.00 -18.82
C MET A 1 20.36 -7.06 -20.00
N SER A 2 19.48 -7.34 -20.98
CA SER A 2 19.32 -6.44 -22.14
C SER A 2 18.51 -5.18 -21.77
N LYS A 3 18.70 -4.06 -22.49
CA LYS A 3 17.92 -2.82 -22.28
C LYS A 3 16.42 -3.11 -22.37
N ARG A 4 15.99 -3.84 -23.41
CA ARG A 4 14.59 -4.23 -23.62
C ARG A 4 14.01 -5.00 -22.42
N GLN A 5 14.79 -5.92 -21.84
CA GLN A 5 14.33 -6.68 -20.67
C GLN A 5 14.19 -5.78 -19.43
N ALA A 6 15.06 -4.78 -19.26
CA ALA A 6 14.93 -3.80 -18.18
C ALA A 6 13.59 -3.05 -18.25
N TYR A 7 13.24 -2.53 -19.44
CA TYR A 7 11.96 -1.85 -19.66
C TYR A 7 10.76 -2.75 -19.38
N ILE A 8 10.76 -3.98 -19.91
CA ILE A 8 9.66 -4.93 -19.69
C ILE A 8 9.51 -5.23 -18.19
N ASN A 9 10.62 -5.51 -17.50
CA ASN A 9 10.59 -5.78 -16.06
C ASN A 9 10.07 -4.57 -15.26
N THR A 10 10.51 -3.36 -15.60
CA THR A 10 10.03 -2.12 -14.95
C THR A 10 8.52 -1.93 -15.16
N VAL A 11 8.00 -2.15 -16.37
CA VAL A 11 6.57 -2.00 -16.66
C VAL A 11 5.76 -3.06 -15.92
N ILE A 12 6.16 -4.33 -15.96
CA ILE A 12 5.47 -5.42 -15.23
C ILE A 12 5.47 -5.15 -13.73
N PHE A 13 6.61 -4.71 -13.19
CA PHE A 13 6.75 -4.37 -11.78
C PHE A 13 5.85 -3.19 -11.40
N GLY A 14 5.86 -2.13 -12.22
CA GLY A 14 4.97 -0.97 -12.07
C GLY A 14 3.50 -1.35 -12.10
N ALA A 15 3.06 -2.13 -13.09
CA ALA A 15 1.68 -2.57 -13.23
C ALA A 15 1.23 -3.47 -12.07
N SER A 16 2.09 -4.37 -11.60
CA SER A 16 1.78 -5.28 -10.48
C SER A 16 1.54 -4.50 -9.19
N PHE A 17 2.42 -3.55 -8.87
CA PHE A 17 2.28 -2.70 -7.70
C PHE A 17 1.16 -1.68 -7.84
N PHE A 18 0.92 -1.17 -9.05
CA PHE A 18 -0.24 -0.34 -9.36
C PHE A 18 -1.55 -1.04 -8.97
N LEU A 19 -1.74 -2.33 -9.31
CA LEU A 19 -2.95 -3.06 -8.95
C LEU A 19 -3.13 -3.18 -7.43
N ILE A 20 -2.08 -3.60 -6.71
CA ILE A 20 -2.11 -3.76 -5.25
C ILE A 20 -2.38 -2.42 -4.57
N TYR A 21 -1.67 -1.37 -4.97
CA TYR A 21 -1.82 -0.06 -4.35
C TYR A 21 -3.11 0.64 -4.75
N THR A 22 -3.68 0.37 -5.93
CA THR A 22 -5.02 0.84 -6.27
C THR A 22 -6.06 0.27 -5.31
N ALA A 23 -6.02 -1.05 -5.07
CA ALA A 23 -6.91 -1.69 -4.10
C ALA A 23 -6.66 -1.19 -2.67
N THR A 24 -5.41 -0.94 -2.31
CA THR A 24 -5.00 -0.37 -1.02
C THR A 24 -5.56 1.05 -0.81
N GLU A 25 -5.46 1.92 -1.82
CA GLU A 25 -5.99 3.28 -1.77
C GLU A 25 -7.53 3.28 -1.79
N THR A 26 -8.17 2.37 -2.53
CA THR A 26 -9.62 2.15 -2.44
C THR A 26 -10.03 1.74 -1.01
N ALA A 27 -9.34 0.78 -0.41
CA ALA A 27 -9.57 0.36 0.98
C ALA A 27 -9.39 1.52 1.97
N ARG A 28 -8.35 2.33 1.77
CA ARG A 28 -8.07 3.50 2.61
C ARG A 28 -9.20 4.53 2.61
N ASN A 29 -9.91 4.70 1.50
CA ASN A 29 -11.07 5.59 1.50
C ASN A 29 -12.20 5.08 2.40
N TYR A 30 -12.46 3.78 2.42
CA TYR A 30 -13.47 3.20 3.32
C TYR A 30 -13.12 3.42 4.79
N LEU A 31 -11.84 3.41 5.17
CA LEU A 31 -11.42 3.82 6.51
C LEU A 31 -11.86 5.24 6.85
N SER A 32 -11.70 6.19 5.92
CA SER A 32 -12.14 7.57 6.16
C SER A 32 -13.65 7.69 6.34
N VAL A 33 -14.42 6.86 5.65
CA VAL A 33 -15.90 6.80 5.77
C VAL A 33 -16.31 6.15 7.09
N MET A 34 -15.74 4.99 7.42
CA MET A 34 -16.07 4.21 8.61
C MET A 34 -15.64 4.90 9.92
N PHE A 35 -14.43 5.49 9.94
CA PHE A 35 -13.81 5.98 11.17
C PHE A 35 -14.06 7.46 11.42
N GLY A 36 -14.47 8.23 10.42
CA GLY A 36 -14.67 9.68 10.53
C GLY A 36 -13.49 10.38 11.22
N ARG A 37 -13.75 11.06 12.35
CA ARG A 37 -12.71 11.73 13.15
C ARG A 37 -11.67 10.79 13.75
N VAL A 38 -12.01 9.52 13.99
CA VAL A 38 -11.08 8.49 14.51
C VAL A 38 -10.08 8.04 13.44
N GLY A 39 -10.32 8.36 12.16
CA GLY A 39 -9.39 8.09 11.06
C GLY A 39 -8.01 8.75 11.25
N GLN A 40 -7.92 9.79 12.08
CA GLN A 40 -6.63 10.40 12.46
C GLN A 40 -5.72 9.43 13.23
N TYR A 41 -6.27 8.55 14.07
CA TYR A 41 -5.48 7.54 14.78
C TYR A 41 -4.89 6.50 13.84
N TYR A 42 -5.62 6.14 12.77
CA TYR A 42 -5.09 5.30 11.70
C TYR A 42 -3.90 5.97 11.03
N GLN A 43 -4.05 7.22 10.60
CA GLN A 43 -3.00 7.94 9.89
C GLN A 43 -1.78 8.22 10.78
N GLY A 44 -2.00 8.53 12.06
CA GLY A 44 -0.94 8.62 13.06
C GLY A 44 -0.19 7.30 13.23
N SER A 45 -0.92 6.19 13.41
CA SER A 45 -0.32 4.85 13.57
C SER A 45 0.51 4.45 12.35
N PHE A 46 -0.03 4.62 11.14
CA PHE A 46 0.70 4.39 9.89
C PHE A 46 1.99 5.23 9.83
N SER A 47 1.90 6.52 10.14
CA SER A 47 3.04 7.45 10.03
C SER A 47 4.15 7.11 11.03
N VAL A 48 3.79 6.77 12.28
CA VAL A 48 4.73 6.33 13.31
C VAL A 48 5.43 5.04 12.87
N VAL A 49 4.66 4.06 12.38
CA VAL A 49 5.22 2.78 11.92
C VAL A 49 6.17 2.99 10.74
N VAL A 50 5.80 3.81 9.75
CA VAL A 50 6.68 4.14 8.62
C VAL A 50 7.96 4.82 9.11
N GLY A 51 7.87 5.76 10.05
CA GLY A 51 9.04 6.44 10.62
C GLY A 51 9.99 5.48 11.34
N VAL A 52 9.45 4.61 12.20
CA VAL A 52 10.24 3.59 12.91
C VAL A 52 10.86 2.60 11.92
N MET A 53 10.04 2.05 11.02
CA MET A 53 10.51 1.07 10.04
C MET A 53 11.53 1.67 9.09
N GLY A 54 11.45 2.96 8.75
CA GLY A 54 12.44 3.62 7.89
C GLY A 54 13.87 3.50 8.41
N ILE A 55 14.04 3.46 9.73
CA ILE A 55 15.35 3.27 10.38
C ILE A 55 15.80 1.80 10.31
N PHE A 56 14.86 0.86 10.49
CA PHE A 56 15.15 -0.58 10.56
C PHE A 56 15.15 -1.28 9.20
N ALA A 57 14.57 -0.65 8.18
CA ALA A 57 14.40 -1.23 6.87
C ALA A 57 15.76 -1.73 6.31
N PRO A 58 16.88 -0.95 6.33
CA PRO A 58 18.15 -1.41 5.77
C PRO A 58 18.63 -2.74 6.35
N PHE A 59 18.43 -2.94 7.66
CA PHE A 59 18.74 -4.20 8.34
C PHE A 59 17.83 -5.32 7.82
N PHE A 60 16.54 -5.05 7.64
CA PHE A 60 15.59 -6.02 7.12
C PHE A 60 15.99 -6.55 5.73
N LEU A 61 16.41 -5.67 4.81
CA LEU A 61 16.86 -6.09 3.48
C LEU A 61 18.17 -6.87 3.50
N HIS A 62 19.06 -6.58 4.45
CA HIS A 62 20.29 -7.35 4.63
C HIS A 62 19.98 -8.84 4.89
N PHE A 63 18.96 -9.12 5.71
CA PHE A 63 18.57 -10.49 6.04
C PHE A 63 17.65 -11.15 5.00
N PHE A 64 16.65 -10.43 4.49
CA PHE A 64 15.57 -11.06 3.72
C PHE A 64 15.79 -11.13 2.20
N ARG A 65 16.90 -10.62 1.67
CA ARG A 65 17.18 -10.51 0.21
C ARG A 65 16.09 -9.72 -0.53
N LEU A 66 16.39 -9.31 -1.75
CA LEU A 66 15.52 -8.40 -2.52
C LEU A 66 14.13 -8.99 -2.84
N LYS A 67 14.10 -10.17 -3.46
CA LYS A 67 12.86 -10.79 -3.95
C LYS A 67 11.86 -11.14 -2.83
N PRO A 68 12.27 -11.80 -1.73
CA PRO A 68 11.34 -12.08 -0.63
C PRO A 68 10.79 -10.82 0.02
N SER A 69 11.58 -9.75 0.09
CA SER A 69 11.14 -8.47 0.68
C SER A 69 10.06 -7.79 -0.15
N ILE A 70 10.18 -7.83 -1.48
CA ILE A 70 9.12 -7.35 -2.39
C ILE A 70 7.82 -8.14 -2.17
N HIS A 71 7.90 -9.47 -2.09
CA HIS A 71 6.73 -10.31 -1.86
C HIS A 71 6.11 -10.08 -0.48
N LEU A 72 6.92 -9.95 0.57
CA LEU A 72 6.45 -9.67 1.92
C LEU A 72 5.69 -8.34 1.96
N SER A 73 6.21 -7.30 1.31
CA SER A 73 5.50 -6.03 1.18
C SER A 73 4.13 -6.22 0.54
N SER A 74 4.05 -6.93 -0.60
CA SER A 74 2.77 -7.22 -1.25
C SER A 74 1.80 -7.97 -0.34
N ILE A 75 2.28 -8.98 0.41
CA ILE A 75 1.47 -9.75 1.36
C ILE A 75 0.93 -8.84 2.47
N LEU A 76 1.76 -7.95 3.03
CA LEU A 76 1.35 -7.03 4.08
C LEU A 76 0.30 -6.01 3.58
N CYS A 77 0.38 -5.56 2.34
CA CYS A 77 -0.67 -4.75 1.71
C CYS A 77 -1.98 -5.54 1.52
N LEU A 78 -1.90 -6.82 1.14
CA LEU A 78 -3.08 -7.68 1.01
C LEU A 78 -3.72 -7.97 2.37
N ILE A 79 -2.93 -8.19 3.43
CA ILE A 79 -3.42 -8.32 4.81
C ILE A 79 -4.14 -7.04 5.22
N TYR A 80 -3.56 -5.87 4.93
CA TYR A 80 -4.21 -4.59 5.17
C TYR A 80 -5.58 -4.50 4.49
N ILE A 81 -5.66 -4.79 3.18
CA ILE A 81 -6.93 -4.79 2.45
C ILE A 81 -7.95 -5.73 3.11
N GLY A 82 -7.54 -6.96 3.46
CA GLY A 82 -8.39 -7.94 4.13
C GLY A 82 -8.92 -7.45 5.49
N LEU A 83 -8.06 -6.82 6.29
CA LEU A 83 -8.45 -6.26 7.59
C LEU A 83 -9.43 -5.09 7.45
N ILE A 84 -9.26 -4.23 6.44
CA ILE A 84 -10.19 -3.12 6.20
C ILE A 84 -11.54 -3.62 5.70
N MET A 85 -11.55 -4.60 4.80
CA MET A 85 -12.80 -5.25 4.36
C MET A 85 -13.51 -5.94 5.52
N GLY A 86 -12.77 -6.63 6.40
CA GLY A 86 -13.31 -7.21 7.62
C GLY A 86 -13.86 -6.16 8.58
N ALA A 87 -13.15 -5.04 8.76
CA ALA A 87 -13.62 -3.93 9.59
C ALA A 87 -14.92 -3.31 9.05
N LEU A 88 -15.04 -3.18 7.72
CA LEU A 88 -16.25 -2.72 7.04
C LEU A 88 -17.42 -3.66 7.28
N PHE A 89 -17.20 -4.96 7.12
CA PHE A 89 -18.23 -5.97 7.40
C PHE A 89 -18.72 -5.91 8.86
N VAL A 90 -17.80 -5.77 9.82
CA VAL A 90 -18.14 -5.64 11.25
C VAL A 90 -18.92 -4.33 11.50
N TRP A 91 -18.51 -3.22 10.91
CA TRP A 91 -19.18 -1.93 11.07
C TRP A 91 -20.57 -1.90 10.43
N GLU A 92 -20.77 -2.55 9.29
CA GLU A 92 -22.09 -2.65 8.65
C GLU A 92 -23.05 -3.59 9.40
N SER A 93 -22.54 -4.47 10.26
CA SER A 93 -23.33 -5.45 11.02
C SER A 93 -23.96 -4.92 12.31
N VAL A 94 -23.68 -3.66 12.69
CA VAL A 94 -24.14 -3.03 13.93
C VAL A 94 -24.82 -1.69 13.66
N ASP A 95 -25.72 -1.30 14.57
CA ASP A 95 -26.34 0.03 14.54
C ASP A 95 -25.25 1.11 14.63
N LYS A 96 -25.23 1.98 13.61
CA LYS A 96 -24.12 2.88 13.24
C LYS A 96 -23.82 4.01 14.24
N GLU A 97 -24.31 3.94 15.47
CA GLU A 97 -24.11 4.97 16.48
C GLU A 97 -22.65 5.02 16.99
N TYR A 98 -21.93 3.89 16.96
CA TYR A 98 -20.55 3.80 17.45
C TYR A 98 -19.66 2.93 16.56
N LEU A 99 -18.38 3.28 16.46
CA LEU A 99 -17.38 2.42 15.82
C LEU A 99 -17.10 1.19 16.71
N PRO A 100 -17.34 -0.04 16.24
CA PRO A 100 -17.06 -1.24 17.02
C PRO A 100 -15.57 -1.34 17.37
N ALA A 101 -15.26 -1.73 18.61
CA ALA A 101 -13.88 -1.94 19.05
C ALA A 101 -13.14 -2.94 18.14
N GLY A 102 -13.82 -3.98 17.66
CA GLY A 102 -13.27 -4.93 16.69
C GLY A 102 -12.85 -4.29 15.37
N ALA A 103 -13.71 -3.44 14.80
CA ALA A 103 -13.39 -2.69 13.58
C ALA A 103 -12.21 -1.73 13.81
N LEU A 104 -12.17 -1.06 14.96
CA LEU A 104 -11.05 -0.19 15.34
C LEU A 104 -9.72 -0.92 15.38
N ILE A 105 -9.67 -2.05 16.08
CA ILE A 105 -8.46 -2.87 16.22
C ILE A 105 -8.01 -3.42 14.85
N MET A 106 -8.93 -3.89 14.02
CA MET A 106 -8.63 -4.32 12.65
C MET A 106 -8.03 -3.19 11.81
N GLY A 107 -8.58 -1.98 11.91
CA GLY A 107 -8.04 -0.80 11.23
C GLY A 107 -6.62 -0.44 11.69
N LEU A 108 -6.34 -0.50 12.99
CA LEU A 108 -5.01 -0.21 13.55
C LEU A 108 -3.96 -1.26 13.14
N PHE A 109 -4.29 -2.56 13.22
CA PHE A 109 -3.41 -3.61 12.72
C PHE A 109 -3.19 -3.50 11.21
N GLY A 110 -4.23 -3.12 10.48
CA GLY A 110 -4.12 -2.78 9.06
C GLY A 110 -3.10 -1.66 8.83
N ALA A 111 -3.18 -0.56 9.59
CA ALA A 111 -2.25 0.57 9.50
C ALA A 111 -0.80 0.15 9.71
N ILE A 112 -0.56 -0.71 10.72
CA ILE A 112 0.77 -1.24 11.05
C ILE A 112 1.27 -2.11 9.90
N SER A 113 0.45 -3.06 9.44
CA SER A 113 0.80 -3.94 8.31
C SER A 113 1.16 -3.12 7.07
N TYR A 114 0.32 -2.14 6.71
CA TYR A 114 0.54 -1.29 5.55
C TYR A 114 1.78 -0.41 5.71
N GLY A 115 2.04 0.15 6.90
CA GLY A 115 3.23 0.95 7.19
C GLY A 115 4.52 0.16 7.02
N ILE A 116 4.57 -1.06 7.56
CA ILE A 116 5.70 -1.98 7.40
C ILE A 116 5.89 -2.33 5.92
N GLY A 117 4.81 -2.76 5.26
CA GLY A 117 4.84 -3.16 3.86
C GLY A 117 5.31 -2.03 2.94
N THR A 118 4.84 -0.81 3.16
CA THR A 118 5.24 0.39 2.39
C THR A 118 6.71 0.71 2.58
N CYS A 119 7.22 0.64 3.80
CA CYS A 119 8.62 0.91 4.07
C CYS A 119 9.55 -0.11 3.38
N ILE A 120 9.23 -1.40 3.50
CA ILE A 120 9.96 -2.48 2.82
C ILE A 120 9.90 -2.29 1.30
N PHE A 121 8.72 -1.94 0.77
CA PHE A 121 8.53 -1.70 -0.66
C PHE A 121 9.48 -0.64 -1.20
N TYR A 122 9.46 0.57 -0.65
CA TYR A 122 10.21 1.70 -1.22
C TYR A 122 11.71 1.43 -1.25
N MET A 123 12.23 0.77 -0.21
CA MET A 123 13.64 0.46 -0.14
C MET A 123 14.02 -0.72 -1.03
N ALA A 124 13.19 -1.78 -1.07
CA ALA A 124 13.40 -2.90 -1.99
C ALA A 124 13.29 -2.45 -3.45
N TYR A 125 12.35 -1.55 -3.76
CA TYR A 125 12.22 -0.91 -5.06
C TYR A 125 13.49 -0.17 -5.45
N SER A 126 14.05 0.65 -4.55
CA SER A 126 15.26 1.41 -4.85
C SER A 126 16.43 0.48 -5.23
N LEU A 127 16.65 -0.58 -4.44
CA LEU A 127 17.69 -1.58 -4.74
C LEU A 127 17.39 -2.38 -6.00
N PHE A 128 16.12 -2.69 -6.27
CA PHE A 128 15.73 -3.33 -7.51
C PHE A 128 16.09 -2.45 -8.71
N MET A 129 15.74 -1.17 -8.67
CA MET A 129 16.10 -0.22 -9.71
C MET A 129 17.62 -0.06 -9.86
N ASP A 130 18.38 -0.02 -8.76
CA ASP A 130 19.85 -0.02 -8.80
C ASP A 130 20.41 -1.25 -9.51
N SER A 131 19.78 -2.43 -9.34
CA SER A 131 20.23 -3.68 -9.95
C SER A 131 19.95 -3.80 -11.46
N ILE A 132 18.99 -3.02 -11.98
CA ILE A 132 18.55 -3.10 -13.38
C ILE A 132 18.84 -1.85 -14.21
N THR A 133 19.38 -0.80 -13.60
CA THR A 133 19.64 0.50 -14.26
C THR A 133 21.14 0.84 -14.25
N THR A 134 21.52 1.78 -15.12
CA THR A 134 22.78 2.52 -15.04
C THR A 134 22.47 3.98 -14.70
N PRO A 135 23.46 4.80 -14.30
CA PRO A 135 23.22 6.23 -14.06
C PRO A 135 22.52 6.95 -15.23
N GLN A 136 22.80 6.56 -16.49
CA GLN A 136 22.15 7.16 -17.65
C GLN A 136 20.69 6.69 -17.85
N THR A 137 20.32 5.47 -17.43
CA THR A 137 18.99 4.90 -17.67
C THR A 137 18.07 4.95 -16.47
N ARG A 138 18.62 5.18 -15.27
CA ARG A 138 17.89 5.20 -14.00
C ARG A 138 16.73 6.18 -14.01
N GLY A 139 16.96 7.43 -14.40
CA GLY A 139 15.91 8.45 -14.43
C GLY A 139 14.71 8.06 -15.30
N ILE A 140 14.98 7.45 -16.46
CA ILE A 140 13.93 7.01 -17.38
C ILE A 140 13.13 5.85 -16.79
N LEU A 141 13.78 4.81 -16.28
CA LEU A 141 13.08 3.64 -15.74
C LEU A 141 12.34 3.94 -14.44
N VAL A 142 12.92 4.76 -13.56
CA VAL A 142 12.25 5.28 -12.36
C VAL A 142 11.04 6.14 -12.75
N GLY A 143 11.18 7.00 -13.76
CA GLY A 143 10.09 7.83 -14.28
C GLY A 143 8.94 6.99 -14.85
N ILE A 144 9.25 5.95 -15.63
CA ILE A 144 8.24 5.00 -16.14
C ILE A 144 7.54 4.29 -14.98
N PHE A 145 8.29 3.80 -14.00
CA PHE A 145 7.72 3.14 -12.83
C PHE A 145 6.73 4.06 -12.09
N PHE A 146 7.16 5.25 -11.69
CA PHE A 146 6.30 6.18 -10.96
C PHE A 146 5.17 6.73 -11.82
N GLY A 147 5.40 6.87 -13.13
CA GLY A 147 4.37 7.21 -14.10
C GLY A 147 3.27 6.15 -14.26
N ILE A 148 3.51 4.90 -13.86
CA ILE A 148 2.47 3.86 -13.76
C ILE A 148 1.94 3.81 -12.33
N PHE A 149 2.83 3.71 -11.36
CA PHE A 149 2.52 3.49 -9.95
C PHE A 149 1.66 4.61 -9.36
N ASN A 150 2.01 5.88 -9.57
CA ASN A 150 1.30 7.00 -8.93
C ASN A 150 -0.14 7.20 -9.44
N PHE A 151 -0.54 6.57 -10.55
CA PHE A 151 -1.95 6.54 -10.95
C PHE A 151 -2.82 5.70 -10.00
N CYS A 152 -2.23 4.92 -9.10
CA CYS A 152 -2.97 4.09 -8.15
C CYS A 152 -3.88 4.92 -7.23
N ALA A 153 -3.45 6.09 -6.78
CA ALA A 153 -4.22 6.92 -5.86
C ALA A 153 -5.44 7.58 -6.54
N PRO A 154 -5.30 8.27 -7.70
CA PRO A 154 -6.46 8.78 -8.44
C PRO A 154 -7.48 7.69 -8.77
N ILE A 155 -7.02 6.54 -9.28
CA ILE A 155 -7.90 5.42 -9.65
C ILE A 155 -8.54 4.80 -8.42
N GLY A 156 -7.76 4.60 -7.35
CA GLY A 156 -8.26 4.05 -6.09
C GLY A 156 -9.35 4.90 -5.44
N ASN A 157 -9.16 6.22 -5.43
CA ASN A 157 -10.15 7.19 -4.96
C ASN A 157 -11.42 7.19 -5.82
N LEU A 158 -11.27 7.15 -7.15
CA LEU A 158 -12.40 7.09 -8.08
C LEU A 158 -13.23 5.83 -7.86
N LEU A 159 -12.58 4.67 -7.75
CA LEU A 159 -13.24 3.39 -7.47
C LEU A 159 -13.99 3.41 -6.14
N ALA A 160 -13.38 3.96 -5.08
CA ALA A 160 -14.05 4.11 -3.79
C ALA A 160 -15.30 5.00 -3.88
N GLY A 161 -15.22 6.11 -4.61
CA GLY A 161 -16.36 7.00 -4.85
C GLY A 161 -17.51 6.30 -5.57
N LEU A 162 -17.20 5.57 -6.66
CA LEU A 162 -18.19 4.81 -7.42
C LEU A 162 -18.86 3.73 -6.57
N LEU A 163 -18.09 2.99 -5.76
CA LEU A 163 -18.62 1.94 -4.89
C LEU A 163 -19.48 2.52 -3.75
N ASN A 164 -19.09 3.64 -3.15
CA ASN A 164 -19.89 4.30 -2.11
C ASN A 164 -21.24 4.82 -2.64
N GLN A 165 -21.29 5.30 -3.89
CA GLN A 165 -22.54 5.73 -4.52
C GLN A 165 -23.55 4.59 -4.68
N THR A 166 -23.10 3.33 -4.75
CA THR A 166 -23.99 2.18 -4.85
C THR A 166 -24.65 1.76 -3.53
N ASN A 167 -24.13 2.22 -2.37
CA ASN A 167 -24.63 1.90 -1.03
C ASN A 167 -25.38 3.06 -0.34
N LEU A 168 -25.40 4.26 -0.93
CA LEU A 168 -26.20 5.38 -0.44
C LEU A 168 -27.64 5.27 -0.98
N LYS A 169 -28.47 4.50 -0.26
CA LYS A 169 -29.93 4.66 -0.24
C LYS A 169 -30.35 5.24 1.10
#